data_AF-A0AAD9ND30-F1
#
_entry.id   AF-A0AAD9ND30-F1
#
_cell.length_a   1.000
_cell.length_b   1.000
_cell.length_c   1.000
_cell.angle_alpha   90.00
_cell.angle_beta   90.00
_cell.angle_gamma   90.00
#
_symmetry.space_group_name_H-M   'P 1'
#
loop_
_entity.id
_entity.type
_entity.pdbx_description
1 polymer ?
#
loop_
_entity_poly.entity_id
_entity_poly.type
_entity_poly.pdbx_seq_one_letter_code
_entity_poly.pdbx_strand_id
1 'polypeptide(L)'
;MASLISHQAKTGPFPASFFTGHAVKMNPITWWKAVQKYGINADFVATSFHLLSAPASSGSTERIFNNFSNIHTKVRNKLGIEKGSKFIFCYIILCSIEDYFL
;
A
#
# COMPACT_ATOMS: atom_id res chain seq x y z
N MET A 1 4.81 -3.61 -31.63
CA MET A 1 3.36 -3.50 -31.93
C MET A 1 2.50 -4.36 -31.00
N ALA A 2 2.79 -5.67 -30.84
CA ALA A 2 1.98 -6.56 -30.00
C ALA A 2 1.81 -6.08 -28.53
N SER A 3 2.88 -5.58 -27.91
CA SER A 3 2.85 -5.04 -26.53
C SER A 3 2.04 -3.74 -26.38
N LEU A 4 1.96 -2.93 -27.43
CA LEU A 4 1.19 -1.68 -27.44
C LEU A 4 -0.31 -1.98 -27.60
N ILE A 5 -0.65 -2.91 -28.49
CA ILE A 5 -2.02 -3.38 -28.71
C ILE A 5 -2.56 -4.06 -27.45
N SER A 6 -1.76 -4.91 -26.80
CA SER A 6 -2.16 -5.58 -25.56
C SER A 6 -2.37 -4.60 -24.39
N HIS A 7 -1.52 -3.58 -24.28
CA HIS A 7 -1.67 -2.51 -23.29
C HIS A 7 -2.93 -1.66 -23.55
N GLN A 8 -3.17 -1.24 -24.79
CA GLN A 8 -4.35 -0.46 -25.17
C GLN A 8 -5.66 -1.25 -24.97
N ALA A 9 -5.63 -2.56 -25.20
CA ALA A 9 -6.75 -3.46 -24.93
C ALA A 9 -6.94 -3.78 -23.43
N LYS A 10 -6.11 -3.23 -22.52
CA LYS A 10 -6.07 -3.56 -21.09
C LYS A 10 -5.92 -5.06 -20.81
N THR A 11 -5.39 -5.82 -21.76
CA THR A 11 -5.07 -7.21 -21.52
C THR A 11 -3.89 -7.28 -20.56
N GLY A 12 -4.01 -8.12 -19.52
CA GLY A 12 -2.95 -8.29 -18.54
C GLY A 12 -1.62 -8.66 -19.22
N PRO A 13 -0.45 -8.29 -18.65
CA PRO A 13 0.85 -8.54 -19.25
C PRO A 13 1.16 -10.03 -19.50
N PHE A 14 0.37 -10.92 -18.89
CA PHE A 14 0.50 -12.37 -18.98
C PHE A 14 -0.88 -13.02 -19.19
N PRO A 15 -0.98 -14.11 -19.99
CA PRO A 15 -2.23 -14.82 -20.17
C PRO A 15 -2.75 -15.41 -18.86
N ALA A 16 -4.07 -15.38 -18.65
CA ALA A 16 -4.70 -15.91 -17.44
C ALA A 16 -4.40 -17.41 -17.21
N SER A 17 -4.11 -18.17 -18.27
CA SER A 17 -3.73 -19.58 -18.18
C SER A 17 -2.43 -19.84 -17.40
N PHE A 18 -1.58 -18.82 -17.21
CA PHE A 18 -0.35 -18.94 -16.41
C PHE A 18 -0.62 -18.93 -14.90
N PHE A 19 -1.80 -18.49 -14.47
CA PHE A 19 -2.13 -18.34 -13.06
C PHE A 19 -3.37 -19.13 -12.71
N THR A 20 -3.31 -19.85 -11.60
CA THR A 20 -4.52 -20.41 -11.00
C THR A 20 -5.35 -19.28 -10.38
N GLY A 21 -6.67 -19.46 -10.28
CA GLY A 21 -7.55 -18.45 -9.65
C GLY A 21 -7.16 -18.11 -8.21
N HIS A 22 -6.48 -19.03 -7.52
CA HIS A 22 -5.92 -18.82 -6.18
C HIS A 22 -4.66 -17.93 -6.21
N ALA A 23 -3.79 -18.09 -7.21
CA ALA A 23 -2.59 -17.27 -7.36
C ALA A 23 -2.93 -15.80 -7.62
N VAL A 24 -3.98 -15.51 -8.40
CA VAL A 24 -4.42 -14.13 -8.72
C VAL A 24 -5.01 -13.41 -7.50
N LYS A 25 -5.63 -14.15 -6.57
CA LYS A 25 -6.23 -13.59 -5.35
C LYS A 25 -5.24 -13.46 -4.20
N MET A 26 -4.02 -13.97 -4.35
CA MET A 26 -3.04 -13.95 -3.28
C MET A 26 -2.51 -12.54 -3.05
N ASN A 27 -2.35 -12.16 -1.78
CA ASN A 27 -1.67 -10.92 -1.44
C ASN A 27 -0.22 -10.96 -2.00
N PRO A 28 0.19 -9.99 -2.82
CA PRO A 28 1.52 -9.96 -3.44
C PRO A 28 2.68 -10.00 -2.44
N ILE A 29 2.51 -9.37 -1.26
CA ILE A 29 3.52 -9.39 -0.20
C ILE A 29 3.69 -10.81 0.35
N THR A 30 2.58 -11.53 0.57
CA THR A 30 2.60 -12.92 1.05
C THR A 30 3.28 -13.84 0.03
N TRP A 31 3.03 -13.63 -1.26
CA TRP A 31 3.71 -14.36 -2.33
C TRP A 31 5.23 -14.20 -2.26
N TRP A 32 5.74 -12.98 -2.22
CA TRP A 32 7.19 -12.73 -2.16
C TRP A 32 7.85 -13.29 -0.89
N LYS A 33 7.17 -13.25 0.26
CA LYS A 33 7.62 -13.90 1.50
C LYS A 33 7.73 -15.42 1.36
N ALA A 34 6.78 -16.05 0.67
CA ALA A 34 6.82 -17.49 0.43
C ALA A 34 7.93 -17.86 -0.54
N VAL A 35 8.08 -17.11 -1.63
CA VAL A 35 9.05 -17.35 -2.71
C VAL A 35 10.50 -17.19 -2.23
N GLN A 36 10.77 -16.34 -1.22
CA GLN A 36 12.08 -16.23 -0.60
C GLN A 36 12.65 -17.58 -0.14
N LYS A 37 11.78 -18.51 0.30
CA LYS A 37 12.19 -19.84 0.78
C LYS A 37 12.67 -20.77 -0.33
N TYR A 38 12.46 -20.41 -1.60
CA TYR A 38 12.79 -21.23 -2.77
C TYR A 38 14.09 -20.80 -3.48
N GLY A 39 14.97 -20.05 -2.78
CA GLY A 39 16.30 -19.72 -3.28
C GLY A 39 16.37 -18.53 -4.23
N ILE A 40 15.35 -17.67 -4.25
CA ILE A 40 15.43 -16.38 -4.94
C ILE A 40 16.38 -15.45 -4.17
N ASN A 41 17.16 -14.65 -4.90
CA ASN A 41 18.05 -13.64 -4.34
C ASN A 41 17.31 -12.73 -3.33
N ALA A 42 17.87 -12.61 -2.12
CA ALA A 42 17.24 -11.92 -1.01
C ALA A 42 17.07 -10.41 -1.27
N ASP A 43 18.03 -9.78 -1.93
CA ASP A 43 17.98 -8.34 -2.26
C ASP A 43 16.85 -8.04 -3.24
N PHE A 44 16.60 -8.94 -4.19
CA PHE A 44 15.51 -8.83 -5.14
C PHE A 44 14.13 -8.97 -4.46
N VAL A 45 14.01 -9.92 -3.51
CA VAL A 45 12.80 -10.07 -2.69
C VAL A 45 12.57 -8.82 -1.83
N ALA A 46 13.62 -8.30 -1.19
CA ALA A 46 13.54 -7.08 -0.39
C ALA A 46 13.10 -5.87 -1.22
N THR A 47 13.68 -5.71 -2.42
CA THR A 47 13.29 -4.66 -3.37
C THR A 47 11.82 -4.77 -3.76
N SER A 48 11.35 -5.99 -4.06
CA SER A 48 9.95 -6.25 -4.41
C SER A 48 9.01 -5.91 -3.25
N PHE A 49 9.40 -6.26 -2.02
CA PHE A 49 8.64 -5.92 -0.81
C PHE A 49 8.55 -4.40 -0.60
N HIS A 50 9.67 -3.69 -0.73
CA HIS A 50 9.69 -2.23 -0.60
C HIS A 50 8.84 -1.54 -1.66
N LEU A 51 8.92 -1.99 -2.91
CA LEU A 51 8.13 -1.45 -4.01
C LEU A 51 6.62 -1.63 -3.78
N LEU A 52 6.21 -2.81 -3.33
CA LEU A 52 4.79 -3.13 -3.09
C LEU A 52 4.24 -2.49 -1.81
N SER A 53 5.11 -2.18 -0.84
CA SER A 53 4.73 -1.49 0.39
C SER A 53 4.75 0.04 0.24
N ALA A 54 5.35 0.55 -0.84
CA ALA A 54 5.39 1.97 -1.11
C ALA A 54 3.96 2.48 -1.44
N PRO A 55 3.50 3.56 -0.80
CA PRO A 55 2.21 4.14 -1.13
C PRO A 55 2.22 4.62 -2.58
N ALA A 56 1.22 4.22 -3.36
CA ALA A 56 1.12 4.59 -4.78
C ALA A 56 0.88 6.10 -5.01
N SER A 57 0.50 6.84 -3.97
CA SER A 57 0.21 8.28 -4.03
C SER A 57 0.30 8.93 -2.65
N SER A 58 0.61 10.24 -2.63
CA SER A 58 0.46 11.11 -1.45
C SER A 58 -0.99 11.31 -1.01
N GLY A 59 -1.97 10.92 -1.84
CA GLY A 59 -3.39 11.14 -1.58
C GLY A 59 -3.88 10.48 -0.28
N SER A 60 -3.25 9.40 0.19
CA SER A 60 -3.58 8.80 1.50
C SER A 60 -3.20 9.74 2.65
N THR A 61 -2.03 10.36 2.58
CA THR A 61 -1.56 11.37 3.53
C THR A 61 -2.42 12.63 3.48
N GLU A 62 -2.80 13.09 2.28
CA GLU A 62 -3.68 14.27 2.12
C GLU A 62 -5.08 14.02 2.71
N ARG A 63 -5.63 12.81 2.58
CA ARG A 63 -6.90 12.44 3.23
C ARG A 63 -6.82 12.53 4.75
N ILE A 64 -5.72 12.06 5.35
CA ILE A 64 -5.47 12.19 6.80
C ILE A 64 -5.45 13.66 7.19
N PHE A 65 -4.69 14.50 6.46
CA PHE A 65 -4.65 15.94 6.73
C PHE A 65 -6.02 16.62 6.59
N ASN A 66 -6.81 16.25 5.58
CA ASN A 66 -8.14 16.80 5.39
C ASN A 66 -9.09 16.43 6.54
N ASN A 67 -9.09 15.16 6.96
CA ASN A 67 -9.88 14.67 8.10
C ASN A 67 -9.57 15.43 9.39
N PHE A 68 -8.28 15.75 9.61
CA PHE A 68 -7.82 16.46 10.79
C PHE A 68 -7.68 17.98 10.60
N SER A 69 -8.17 18.55 9.51
CA SER A 69 -8.08 20.00 9.22
C SER A 69 -8.59 20.87 10.38
N ASN A 70 -9.65 20.43 11.06
CA ASN A 70 -10.25 21.13 12.20
C ASN A 70 -9.30 21.31 13.39
N ILE A 71 -8.42 20.35 13.67
CA ILE A 71 -7.46 20.43 14.79
C ILE A 71 -6.19 21.22 14.42
N HIS A 72 -5.97 21.46 13.12
CA HIS A 72 -4.84 22.23 12.61
C HIS A 72 -5.17 23.71 12.43
N THR A 73 -6.40 24.04 11.99
CA THR A 73 -6.75 25.39 11.52
C THR A 73 -7.70 26.16 12.44
N LYS A 74 -8.66 25.50 13.11
CA LYS A 74 -9.70 26.20 13.88
C LYS A 74 -9.19 26.61 15.26
N VAL A 75 -9.19 27.92 15.55
CA VAL A 75 -8.68 28.52 16.80
C VAL A 75 -9.19 27.80 18.06
N ARG A 76 -10.49 27.47 18.12
CA ARG A 76 -11.11 26.80 19.29
C ARG A 76 -10.63 25.36 19.52
N ASN A 77 -10.23 24.64 18.48
CA ASN A 77 -9.85 23.23 18.53
C ASN A 77 -8.38 23.01 18.14
N LYS A 78 -7.60 24.09 18.01
CA LYS A 78 -6.23 24.04 17.50
C LYS A 78 -5.34 23.33 18.51
N LEU A 79 -4.86 22.15 18.14
CA LEU A 79 -3.84 21.45 18.91
C LEU A 79 -2.48 22.03 18.56
N GLY A 80 -1.62 22.17 19.57
CA GLY A 80 -0.20 22.44 19.35
C GLY A 80 0.44 21.30 18.54
N ILE A 81 1.49 21.61 17.78
CA ILE A 81 2.14 20.69 16.84
C ILE A 81 2.44 19.34 17.50
N GLU A 82 3.06 19.34 18.69
CA GLU A 82 3.41 18.10 19.40
C GLU A 82 2.19 17.21 19.72
N LYS A 83 1.10 17.81 20.21
CA LYS A 83 -0.12 17.08 20.59
C LYS A 83 -0.86 16.59 19.34
N GLY A 84 -0.94 17.42 18.30
CA GLY A 84 -1.53 17.05 17.02
C GLY A 84 -0.79 15.88 16.36
N SER A 85 0.55 15.94 16.32
CA SER A 85 1.36 14.86 15.75
C SER A 85 1.19 13.54 16.50
N LYS A 86 1.19 13.55 17.84
CA LYS A 86 0.93 12.35 18.65
C LYS A 86 -0.46 11.78 18.39
N PHE A 87 -1.47 12.63 18.28
CA PHE A 87 -2.84 12.21 18.01
C PHE A 87 -2.99 11.55 16.63
N ILE A 88 -2.44 12.17 15.58
CA ILE A 88 -2.44 11.60 14.22
C ILE A 88 -1.65 10.29 14.19
N PHE A 89 -0.53 10.21 14.88
CA PHE A 89 0.26 8.98 15.01
C PHE A 89 -0.55 7.84 15.65
N CYS A 90 -1.25 8.10 16.77
CA CYS A 90 -2.13 7.11 17.38
C CYS A 90 -3.27 6.68 16.44
N TYR A 91 -3.88 7.62 15.70
CA TYR A 91 -4.92 7.30 14.72
C TYR A 91 -4.40 6.38 13.61
N ILE A 92 -3.23 6.69 13.04
CA ILE A 92 -2.60 5.86 11.99
C ILE A 92 -2.32 4.45 12.52
N ILE A 93 -1.78 4.32 13.74
CA ILE A 93 -1.54 3.01 14.36
C ILE A 93 -2.84 2.22 14.49
N LEU A 94 -3.90 2.83 15.02
CA LEU A 94 -5.18 2.15 15.22
C LEU A 94 -5.78 1.65 13.90
N CYS A 95 -5.80 2.49 12.86
CA CYS A 95 -6.27 2.08 11.54
C CYS A 95 -5.38 1.01 10.92
N SER A 96 -4.06 1.09 11.10
CA SER A 96 -3.13 0.10 10.56
C SER A 96 -3.34 -1.27 11.19
N ILE A 97 -3.75 -1.34 12.47
CA ILE A 97 -4.05 -2.58 13.17
C ILE A 97 -5.34 -3.23 12.63
N GLU A 98 -6.36 -2.44 12.30
CA GLU A 98 -7.62 -2.96 11.72
C GLU A 98 -7.38 -3.63 10.35
N ASP A 99 -6.47 -3.10 9.54
CA ASP A 99 -6.08 -3.69 8.24
C ASP A 99 -5.28 -5.01 8.37
N TYR A 100 -4.79 -5.38 9.57
CA TYR A 100 -4.15 -6.69 9.81
C TYR A 100 -5.14 -7.79 10.23
N PHE A 101 -6.38 -7.45 10.57
CA PHE A 101 -7.42 -8.39 11.05
C PHE A 101 -8.52 -8.68 10.00
N LEU A 102 -8.37 -8.16 8.78
CA LEU A 102 -9.20 -8.45 7.60
C LEU A 102 -8.36 -9.08 6.49
#